data_AF-A0A9X5I935-F1
#
_entry.id   AF-A0A9X5I935-F1
#
_cell.length_a   1.000
_cell.length_b   1.000
_cell.length_c   1.000
_cell.angle_alpha   90.00
_cell.angle_beta   90.00
_cell.angle_gamma   90.00
#
_symmetry.space_group_name_H-M   'P 1'
#
loop_
_entity.id
_entity.type
_entity.pdbx_description
1 polymer ?
#
loop_
_entity_poly.entity_id
_entity_poly.type
_entity_poly.pdbx_seq_one_letter_code
_entity_poly.pdbx_strand_id
1 'polypeptide(L)'
;MPPRLPGRSAGIEPWMVGYWKVSKNEDPLPPDTFGIEADGTYIMQGINCRMEVRGRAHVFDEEIFTRLILPGKGPIGFILKPDGQGNLTFTSTRTQRNAIYSKLPENPCPNGAIA
;
A
#
# COMPACT_ATOMS: atom_id res chain seq x y z
N MET A 1 -29.41 -3.93 -10.43
CA MET A 1 -28.09 -3.46 -9.95
C MET A 1 -28.28 -2.86 -8.58
N PRO A 2 -27.58 -3.31 -7.53
CA PRO A 2 -27.68 -2.65 -6.23
C PRO A 2 -27.05 -1.25 -6.30
N PRO A 3 -27.57 -0.27 -5.53
CA PRO A 3 -27.06 1.09 -5.55
C PRO A 3 -25.62 1.13 -5.01
N ARG A 4 -24.72 1.84 -5.72
CA ARG A 4 -23.41 2.21 -5.18
C ARG A 4 -23.66 3.18 -4.03
N LEU A 5 -23.41 2.73 -2.80
CA LEU A 5 -23.39 3.59 -1.63
C LEU A 5 -22.40 4.74 -1.87
N PRO A 6 -22.74 6.00 -1.49
CA PRO A 6 -21.81 7.12 -1.58
C PRO A 6 -20.53 6.75 -0.83
N GLY A 7 -19.38 7.06 -1.44
CA GLY A 7 -18.05 6.65 -0.99
C GLY A 7 -17.83 7.00 0.48
N ARG A 8 -18.13 6.05 1.36
CA ARG A 8 -17.68 6.06 2.74
C ARG A 8 -16.16 6.02 2.63
N SER A 9 -15.50 7.07 3.09
CA SER A 9 -14.05 7.08 3.29
C SER A 9 -13.65 5.72 3.83
N ALA A 10 -12.65 5.07 3.21
CA ALA A 10 -12.34 3.67 3.48
C ALA A 10 -11.72 3.43 4.87
N GLY A 11 -12.08 4.27 5.86
CA GLY A 11 -11.46 4.39 7.17
C GLY A 11 -10.06 5.00 7.12
N ILE A 12 -9.66 5.59 5.98
CA ILE A 12 -8.31 6.13 5.79
C ILE A 12 -8.16 7.39 6.62
N GLU A 13 -7.25 7.33 7.58
CA GLU A 13 -6.88 8.46 8.44
C GLU A 13 -5.77 9.31 7.79
N PRO A 14 -5.68 10.62 8.12
CA PRO A 14 -4.69 11.51 7.52
C PRO A 14 -3.24 11.03 7.64
N TRP A 15 -2.90 10.33 8.73
CA TRP A 15 -1.56 9.80 8.95
C TRP A 15 -1.22 8.62 8.01
N MET A 16 -2.22 7.93 7.46
CA MET A 16 -2.01 6.82 6.51
C MET A 16 -1.71 7.33 5.10
N VAL A 17 -2.22 8.52 4.77
CA VAL A 17 -2.09 9.14 3.44
C VAL A 17 -0.63 9.55 3.19
N GLY A 18 -0.13 9.25 1.99
CA GLY A 18 1.22 9.56 1.56
C GLY A 18 1.95 8.34 1.01
N TYR A 19 3.28 8.43 0.96
CA TYR A 19 4.15 7.42 0.38
C TYR A 19 4.92 6.68 1.47
N TRP A 20 5.17 5.41 1.22
CA TRP A 20 5.78 4.47 2.15
C TRP A 20 6.83 3.66 1.40
N LYS A 21 8.00 3.49 2.00
CA LYS A 21 9.11 2.73 1.41
C LYS A 21 9.58 1.66 2.37
N VAL A 22 9.93 0.50 1.83
CA VAL A 22 10.55 -0.56 2.65
C VAL A 22 11.86 -0.04 3.26
N SER A 23 11.94 -0.02 4.59
CA SER A 23 13.13 0.38 5.36
C SER A 23 13.87 -0.83 5.92
N LYS A 24 13.16 -1.94 6.14
CA LYS A 24 13.73 -3.25 6.48
C LYS A 24 12.94 -4.33 5.76
N ASN A 25 13.62 -5.28 5.14
CA ASN A 25 13.00 -6.42 4.48
C ASN A 25 13.81 -7.70 4.75
N GLU A 26 13.17 -8.72 5.29
CA GLU A 26 13.77 -10.04 5.49
C GLU A 26 13.75 -10.88 4.20
N ASP A 27 12.91 -10.54 3.23
CA ASP A 27 12.97 -11.10 1.88
C ASP A 27 14.08 -10.40 1.06
N PRO A 28 14.85 -11.12 0.22
CA PRO A 28 15.89 -10.55 -0.66
C PRO A 28 15.24 -9.88 -1.89
N LEU A 29 14.14 -9.17 -1.68
CA LEU A 29 13.43 -8.46 -2.71
C LEU A 29 13.93 -7.02 -2.80
N PRO A 30 13.89 -6.44 -4.01
CA PRO A 30 14.23 -5.05 -4.18
C PRO A 30 13.33 -4.14 -3.32
N PRO A 31 13.80 -2.97 -2.90
CA PRO A 31 13.00 -2.07 -2.10
C PRO A 31 11.83 -1.50 -2.90
N ASP A 32 10.61 -1.85 -2.51
CA ASP A 32 9.37 -1.33 -3.10
C ASP A 32 8.90 -0.06 -2.39
N THR A 33 8.18 0.78 -3.14
CA THR A 33 7.46 1.94 -2.61
C THR A 33 5.97 1.80 -2.93
N PHE A 34 5.12 2.24 -2.01
CA PHE A 34 3.71 2.40 -2.30
C PHE A 34 3.15 3.72 -1.78
N GLY A 35 1.99 4.11 -2.30
CA GLY A 35 1.23 5.27 -1.87
C GLY A 35 -0.19 4.88 -1.45
N ILE A 36 -0.73 5.63 -0.48
CA ILE A 36 -2.13 5.60 -0.09
C ILE A 36 -2.71 7.00 -0.26
N GLU A 37 -3.77 7.13 -1.04
CA GLU A 37 -4.50 8.38 -1.22
C GLU A 37 -5.68 8.49 -0.23
N ALA A 38 -6.16 9.71 0.01
CA ALA A 38 -7.25 9.98 0.94
C ALA A 38 -8.59 9.30 0.55
N ASP A 39 -8.77 8.96 -0.72
CA ASP A 39 -9.95 8.26 -1.22
C ASP A 39 -9.88 6.72 -1.07
N GLY A 40 -8.77 6.21 -0.49
CA GLY A 40 -8.49 4.78 -0.35
C GLY A 40 -7.90 4.14 -1.61
N THR A 41 -7.39 4.91 -2.57
CA THR A 41 -6.55 4.37 -3.65
C THR A 41 -5.21 3.91 -3.08
N TYR A 42 -4.80 2.69 -3.45
CA TYR A 42 -3.46 2.16 -3.20
C TYR A 42 -2.67 2.14 -4.50
N ILE A 43 -1.42 2.58 -4.47
CA ILE A 43 -0.55 2.66 -5.65
C ILE A 43 0.77 1.98 -5.33
N MET A 44 1.12 0.92 -6.04
CA MET A 44 2.45 0.30 -5.97
C MET A 44 3.34 0.89 -7.06
N GLN A 45 4.48 1.43 -6.67
CA GLN A 45 5.49 1.98 -7.57
C GLN A 45 6.76 1.12 -7.49
N GLY A 46 7.14 0.55 -8.63
CA GLY A 46 8.40 -0.17 -8.76
C GLY A 46 9.60 0.78 -8.75
N ILE A 47 10.80 0.20 -8.64
CA ILE A 47 12.08 0.95 -8.56
C ILE A 47 12.33 1.88 -9.76
N ASN A 48 11.73 1.59 -10.90
CA ASN A 48 11.84 2.39 -12.12
C ASN A 48 10.78 3.51 -12.20
N CYS A 49 10.10 3.81 -11.10
CA CYS A 49 9.01 4.80 -11.04
C CYS A 49 7.84 4.52 -12.01
N ARG A 50 7.70 3.28 -12.49
CA ARG A 50 6.49 2.88 -13.19
C ARG A 50 5.44 2.47 -12.16
N MET A 51 4.21 2.95 -12.36
CA MET A 51 3.08 2.42 -11.61
C MET A 51 2.90 0.96 -12.03
N GLU A 52 3.12 0.04 -11.11
CA GLU A 52 3.03 -1.38 -11.41
C GLU A 52 1.62 -1.89 -11.14
N VAL A 53 0.97 -1.38 -10.08
CA VAL A 53 -0.35 -1.83 -9.68
C VAL A 53 -1.14 -0.71 -9.01
N ARG A 54 -2.42 -0.58 -9.39
CA ARG A 54 -3.41 0.24 -8.67
C ARG A 54 -4.46 -0.65 -8.01
N GLY A 55 -4.76 -0.35 -6.76
CA GLY A 55 -5.68 -1.12 -5.93
C GLY A 55 -6.54 -0.26 -5.03
N ARG A 56 -7.21 -0.91 -4.07
CA ARG A 56 -7.99 -0.24 -3.02
C ARG A 56 -7.43 -0.62 -1.66
N ALA A 57 -7.36 0.36 -0.78
CA ALA A 57 -7.08 0.22 0.64
C ALA A 57 -8.37 0.41 1.45
N HIS A 58 -8.46 -0.34 2.55
CA HIS A 58 -9.56 -0.30 3.50
C HIS A 58 -8.99 -0.46 4.90
N VAL A 59 -9.57 0.21 5.89
CA VAL A 59 -9.16 0.05 7.29
C VAL A 59 -10.19 -0.80 8.04
N PHE A 60 -9.69 -1.77 8.79
CA PHE A 60 -10.47 -2.59 9.69
C PHE A 60 -9.59 -2.95 10.88
N ASP A 61 -10.08 -2.71 12.10
CA ASP A 61 -9.34 -3.00 13.34
C ASP A 61 -7.92 -2.40 13.37
N GLU A 62 -7.80 -1.12 12.97
CA GLU A 62 -6.53 -0.38 12.85
C GLU A 62 -5.51 -0.94 11.83
N GLU A 63 -5.86 -2.02 11.13
CA GLU A 63 -5.06 -2.61 10.05
C GLU A 63 -5.52 -2.09 8.68
N ILE A 64 -4.57 -1.93 7.77
CA ILE A 64 -4.83 -1.50 6.40
C ILE A 64 -4.81 -2.72 5.48
N PHE A 65 -5.97 -3.05 4.94
CA PHE A 65 -6.17 -4.11 3.96
C PHE A 65 -6.08 -3.53 2.57
N THR A 66 -5.14 -4.00 1.77
CA THR A 66 -5.00 -3.59 0.37
C THR A 66 -5.26 -4.78 -0.54
N ARG A 67 -6.07 -4.56 -1.58
CA ARG A 67 -6.31 -5.54 -2.63
C ARG A 67 -5.63 -5.09 -3.91
N LEU A 68 -4.70 -5.90 -4.40
CA LEU A 68 -4.00 -5.69 -5.67
C LEU A 68 -4.47 -6.70 -6.71
N ILE A 69 -4.53 -6.28 -7.96
CA ILE A 69 -4.80 -7.16 -9.11
C ILE A 69 -3.54 -7.16 -9.97
N LEU A 70 -2.84 -8.29 -9.98
CA LEU A 70 -1.65 -8.48 -10.81
C LEU A 70 -2.05 -8.95 -12.21
N PRO A 71 -1.57 -8.32 -13.30
CA PRO A 71 -1.86 -8.78 -14.65
C PRO A 71 -1.49 -10.26 -14.85
N GLY A 72 -2.41 -11.05 -15.40
CA GLY A 72 -2.22 -12.49 -15.62
C GLY A 72 -2.24 -13.35 -14.35
N LYS A 73 -2.52 -12.78 -13.18
CA LYS A 73 -2.66 -13.48 -11.90
C LYS A 73 -3.97 -13.10 -11.20
N GLY A 74 -4.33 -13.85 -10.16
CA GLY A 74 -5.47 -13.54 -9.31
C GLY A 74 -5.24 -12.32 -8.41
N PRO A 75 -6.29 -11.84 -7.71
CA PRO A 75 -6.14 -10.79 -6.72
C PRO A 75 -5.29 -11.28 -5.54
N ILE A 76 -4.47 -10.37 -5.00
CA ILE A 76 -3.69 -10.60 -3.78
C ILE A 76 -4.04 -9.55 -2.73
N GLY A 77 -3.97 -9.95 -1.46
CA GLY A 77 -4.20 -9.09 -0.31
C GLY A 77 -2.91 -8.79 0.43
N PHE A 78 -2.72 -7.54 0.84
CA PHE A 78 -1.71 -7.17 1.85
C PHE A 78 -2.44 -6.63 3.07
N ILE A 79 -1.93 -6.99 4.24
CA ILE A 79 -2.40 -6.49 5.53
C ILE A 79 -1.23 -5.74 6.13
N LEU A 80 -1.36 -4.42 6.26
CA LEU A 80 -0.34 -3.55 6.83
C LEU A 80 -0.78 -3.17 8.24
N LYS A 81 0.09 -3.41 9.22
CA LYS A 81 -0.18 -3.11 10.62
C LYS A 81 0.69 -1.96 11.11
N PRO A 82 0.12 -0.92 11.74
CA PRO A 82 0.91 0.13 12.39
C PRO A 82 1.79 -0.45 13.50
N ASP A 83 3.04 -0.02 13.62
CA ASP A 83 3.95 -0.45 14.69
C ASP A 83 3.89 0.43 15.96
N GLY A 84 3.09 1.50 15.94
CA GLY A 84 3.00 2.50 17.00
C GLY A 84 4.14 3.53 17.02
N GLN A 85 5.15 3.39 16.15
CA GLN A 85 6.29 4.31 16.00
C GLN A 85 6.22 5.12 14.70
N GLY A 86 5.10 5.02 13.97
CA GLY A 86 4.88 5.71 12.71
C GLY A 86 5.33 4.92 11.48
N ASN A 87 5.65 3.63 11.62
CA ASN A 87 5.89 2.73 10.50
C ASN A 87 4.71 1.77 10.30
N LEU A 88 4.71 1.12 9.15
CA LEU A 88 3.84 0.00 8.84
C LEU A 88 4.65 -1.30 8.78
N THR A 89 4.05 -2.38 9.23
CA THR A 89 4.63 -3.73 9.16
C THR A 89 3.79 -4.60 8.25
N PHE A 90 4.45 -5.50 7.56
CA PHE A 90 3.84 -6.52 6.72
C PHE A 90 4.52 -7.84 7.00
N THR A 91 3.73 -8.90 7.13
CA THR A 91 4.24 -10.27 7.15
C THR A 91 3.77 -10.97 5.90
N SER A 92 4.72 -11.42 5.09
CA SER A 92 4.44 -12.17 3.86
C SER A 92 3.71 -13.47 4.19
N THR A 93 2.51 -13.66 3.64
CA THR A 93 1.76 -14.91 3.80
C THR A 93 2.49 -16.11 3.20
N ARG A 94 3.37 -15.88 2.20
CA ARG A 94 4.15 -16.92 1.52
C ARG A 94 5.40 -17.32 2.30
N THR A 95 6.18 -16.35 2.77
CA THR A 95 7.52 -16.58 3.34
C THR A 95 7.56 -16.43 4.85
N GLN A 96 6.50 -15.91 5.47
CA GLN A 96 6.41 -15.57 6.90
C GLN A 96 7.48 -14.56 7.36
N ARG A 97 8.09 -13.87 6.39
CA ARG A 97 9.12 -12.86 6.60
C ARG A 97 8.52 -11.48 6.71
N ASN A 98 9.14 -10.65 7.53
CA ASN A 98 8.67 -9.32 7.84
C ASN A 98 9.29 -8.26 6.93
N ALA A 99 8.49 -7.26 6.64
CA ALA A 99 8.90 -5.99 6.07
C ALA A 99 8.41 -4.84 6.95
N ILE A 100 9.23 -3.81 7.08
CA ILE A 100 8.89 -2.54 7.72
C ILE A 100 8.90 -1.47 6.64
N TYR A 101 7.88 -0.63 6.64
CA TYR A 101 7.73 0.50 5.74
C TYR A 101 7.72 1.80 6.53
N SER A 102 8.63 2.69 6.17
CA SER A 102 8.71 4.01 6.76
C SER A 102 8.08 5.04 5.83
N LYS A 103 7.43 6.04 6.43
CA LYS A 103 6.77 7.10 5.68
C LYS A 103 7.79 8.00 5.00
N LEU A 104 7.53 8.35 3.75
CA LEU A 104 8.32 9.30 2.98
C LEU A 104 7.73 10.72 3.10
N PRO A 105 8.58 11.76 3.10
CA PRO A 105 8.11 13.14 3.13
C PRO A 105 7.41 13.56 1.83
N GLU A 106 7.75 12.94 0.70
CA GLU A 106 7.23 13.25 -0.62
C GLU A 106 7.16 12.00 -1.51
N ASN A 107 6.50 12.13 -2.67
CA ASN A 107 6.49 11.08 -3.69
C ASN A 107 7.92 10.90 -4.23
N PRO A 108 8.56 9.72 -4.06
CA PRO A 108 9.90 9.49 -4.60
C PRO A 108 9.94 9.43 -6.13
N CYS A 109 8.77 9.37 -6.77
CA CYS A 109 8.58 9.28 -8.22
C CYS A 109 7.62 10.37 -8.72
N PRO A 110 8.00 11.66 -8.68
CA PRO A 110 7.12 12.78 -9.04
C PRO A 110 6.70 12.76 -10.53
N ASN A 111 7.53 12.16 -11.39
CA ASN A 111 7.29 12.02 -12.83
C ASN A 111 6.78 10.62 -13.22
N GLY A 112 6.56 9.73 -12.24
CA GLY A 112 5.94 8.43 -12.48
C GLY A 112 4.50 8.65 -12.89
N ALA A 113 4.23 8.56 -14.20
CA ALA A 113 2.94 8.92 -14.77
C ALA A 113 1.79 8.22 -14.05
N ILE A 114 0.95 9.02 -13.39
CA ILE A 114 -0.46 8.69 -13.18
C ILE A 114 -1.09 8.94 -14.57
N ALA A 115 -1.06 7.91 -15.42
CA ALA A 115 -1.88 7.87 -16.63
C ALA A 115 -3.23 7.23 -16.30
#